data_AF-A0A6L5HVA9-F1
#
_entry.id   AF-A0A6L5HVA9-F1
#
_cell.length_a   1.000
_cell.length_b   1.000
_cell.length_c   1.000
_cell.angle_alpha   90.00
_cell.angle_beta   90.00
_cell.angle_gamma   90.00
#
_symmetry.space_group_name_H-M   'P 1'
#
loop_
_entity.id
_entity.type
_entity.pdbx_description
1 polymer ?
#
loop_
_entity_poly.entity_id
_entity_poly.type
_entity_poly.pdbx_seq_one_letter_code
_entity_poly.pdbx_strand_id
1 'polypeptide(L)' 'MSITLDLSPLELDALADFRRLYAEFQRTTSSTPSLELNKLYSALSISAQLLAEALDKAARAQGV' A
#
# COMPACT_ATOMS: atom_id res chain seq x y z
N MET A 1 2.22 2.96 -22.80
CA MET A 1 1.48 1.75 -22.37
C MET A 1 0.78 2.14 -21.08
N SER A 2 -0.53 2.41 -21.14
CA SER A 2 -1.31 2.84 -19.98
C SER A 2 -1.99 1.60 -19.43
N ILE A 3 -1.51 1.07 -18.31
CA ILE A 3 -2.21 0.01 -17.60
C ILE A 3 -3.35 0.69 -16.86
N THR A 4 -4.58 0.53 -17.34
CA THR A 4 -5.75 0.95 -16.58
C THR A 4 -5.90 -0.07 -15.47
N LEU A 5 -5.41 0.26 -14.26
CA LEU A 5 -5.74 -0.54 -13.09
C LEU A 5 -7.21 -0.31 -12.76
N ASP A 6 -8.06 -1.25 -13.18
CA ASP A 6 -9.42 -1.37 -12.66
C ASP A 6 -9.31 -1.93 -11.24
N LEU A 7 -9.02 -1.04 -10.29
CA LEU A 7 -8.92 -1.39 -8.88
C LEU A 7 -10.32 -1.65 -8.35
N SER A 8 -10.51 -2.83 -7.76
CA SER A 8 -11.72 -3.13 -6.99
C SER A 8 -11.86 -2.15 -5.82
N PRO A 9 -13.09 -1.95 -5.28
CA PRO A 9 -13.31 -1.04 -4.14
C PRO A 9 -12.39 -1.32 -2.94
N LEU A 10 -12.09 -2.61 -2.70
CA LEU A 10 -11.16 -3.07 -1.68
C LEU A 10 -9.71 -2.60 -1.92
N GLU A 11 -9.27 -2.60 -3.19
CA GLU A 11 -7.90 -2.24 -3.55
C GLU A 11 -7.71 -0.72 -3.57
N LEU A 12 -8.77 0.04 -3.90
CA LEU A 12 -8.82 1.49 -3.71
C LEU A 12 -8.75 1.88 -2.23
N ASP A 13 -9.46 1.15 -1.37
CA ASP A 13 -9.41 1.35 0.08
C ASP A 13 -7.99 1.05 0.62
N ALA A 14 -7.39 -0.06 0.19
CA ALA A 14 -6.01 -0.40 0.52
C ALA A 14 -4.99 0.64 0.03
N LEU A 15 -5.20 1.25 -1.15
CA LEU A 15 -4.36 2.34 -1.67
C LEU A 15 -4.50 3.60 -0.80
N ALA A 16 -5.72 3.94 -0.42
CA ALA A 16 -6.00 5.09 0.45
C ALA A 16 -5.35 4.90 1.83
N ASP A 17 -5.47 3.70 2.39
CA ASP A 17 -4.88 3.32 3.67
C ASP A 17 -3.35 3.33 3.60
N PHE A 18 -2.75 2.74 2.56
CA PHE A 18 -1.31 2.80 2.30
C PHE A 18 -0.81 4.24 2.23
N ARG A 19 -1.49 5.11 1.48
CA ARG A 19 -1.10 6.52 1.33
C ARG A 19 -1.19 7.28 2.66
N ARG A 20 -2.20 6.98 3.48
CA ARG A 20 -2.36 7.55 4.82
C ARG A 20 -1.23 7.08 5.74
N LEU A 21 -1.01 5.77 5.85
CA LEU A 21 0.06 5.17 6.66
C LEU A 21 1.44 5.65 6.22
N TYR A 22 1.68 5.80 4.92
CA TYR A 22 2.93 6.32 4.38
C TYR A 22 3.16 7.79 4.78
N ALA A 23 2.12 8.61 4.71
CA ALA A 23 2.19 10.01 5.15
C ALA A 23 2.41 10.11 6.67
N GLU A 24 1.79 9.22 7.46
CA GLU A 24 2.02 9.12 8.90
C GLU A 24 3.46 8.68 9.19
N PHE A 25 3.96 7.67 8.48
CA PHE A 25 5.35 7.22 8.58
C PHE A 25 6.36 8.31 8.19
N GLN A 26 6.15 9.05 7.10
CA GLN A 26 7.01 10.18 6.73
C GLN A 26 6.99 11.32 7.75
N ARG A 27 5.89 11.48 8.50
CA ARG A 27 5.78 12.46 9.59
C ARG A 27 6.40 11.99 10.88
N THR A 28 6.70 10.69 11.04
CA THR A 28 7.43 10.20 12.21
C THR A 28 8.85 10.77 12.20
N THR A 29 9.21 11.48 13.27
CA THR A 29 10.54 12.05 13.48
C THR A 29 11.38 11.06 14.30
N SER A 30 12.69 11.27 14.40
CA SER A 30 13.60 10.37 15.15
C SER A 30 13.24 10.17 16.63
N SER A 31 12.27 10.91 17.18
CA SER A 31 11.74 10.73 18.54
C SER A 31 10.54 9.77 18.62
N THR A 32 10.05 9.25 17.50
CA THR A 32 8.97 8.25 17.49
C THR A 32 9.49 6.92 18.02
N PRO A 33 8.81 6.29 19.01
CA PRO A 33 9.26 5.04 19.61
C PRO A 33 9.34 3.93 18.56
N SER A 34 10.44 3.16 18.59
CA SER A 34 10.74 2.13 17.60
C SER A 34 9.62 1.09 17.43
N LEU A 35 8.83 0.83 18.48
CA LEU A 35 7.68 -0.08 18.43
C LEU A 35 6.55 0.46 17.55
N GLU A 36 6.23 1.75 17.65
CA GLU A 36 5.21 2.36 16.80
C GLU A 36 5.68 2.48 15.35
N LEU A 37 6.96 2.81 15.16
CA LEU A 37 7.57 2.86 13.84
C LEU A 37 7.60 1.48 13.16
N ASN A 38 7.88 0.41 13.91
CA ASN A 38 7.79 -0.97 13.40
C ASN A 38 6.36 -1.37 13.07
N LYS A 39 5.38 -1.00 13.90
CA LYS A 39 3.96 -1.28 13.62
C LYS A 39 3.49 -0.58 12.35
N LEU A 40 3.85 0.70 12.17
CA LEU A 40 3.55 1.46 10.96
C LEU A 40 4.23 0.82 9.73
N TYR A 41 5.49 0.42 9.85
CA TYR A 41 6.21 -0.26 8.78
C TYR A 41 5.59 -1.62 8.43
N SER A 42 5.21 -2.43 9.42
CA SER A 42 4.52 -3.70 9.19
C SER A 42 3.18 -3.49 8.49
N ALA A 43 2.38 -2.51 8.92
CA ALA A 43 1.12 -2.16 8.27
C ALA A 43 1.34 -1.69 6.82
N LEU A 44 2.32 -0.83 6.58
CA LEU A 44 2.75 -0.40 5.25
C LEU A 44 3.16 -1.57 4.35
N SER A 45 3.94 -2.51 4.87
CA SER A 45 4.38 -3.68 4.12
C SER A 45 3.21 -4.58 3.74
N ILE A 46 2.26 -4.80 4.65
CA ILE A 46 1.06 -5.61 4.37
C ILE A 46 0.22 -4.94 3.27
N SER A 47 -0.04 -3.64 3.40
CA SER A 47 -0.81 -2.90 2.40
C SER A 47 -0.09 -2.86 1.04
N ALA A 48 1.24 -2.75 1.02
CA ALA A 48 2.03 -2.83 -0.21
C ALA A 48 1.95 -4.22 -0.89
N GLN A 49 2.00 -5.31 -0.11
CA GLN A 49 1.86 -6.66 -0.65
C GLN A 49 0.47 -6.87 -1.27
N LEU A 50 -0.57 -6.41 -0.58
CA LEU A 50 -1.94 -6.52 -1.08
C LEU A 50 -2.13 -5.73 -2.39
N LEU A 51 -1.48 -4.57 -2.50
CA LEU A 51 -1.47 -3.76 -3.72
C LEU A 51 -0.65 -4.36 -4.85
N ALA A 52 0.46 -5.04 -4.52
CA ALA A 52 1.26 -5.75 -5.50
C ALA A 52 0.51 -6.97 -6.05
N GLU A 53 -0.20 -7.72 -5.20
CA GLU A 53 -1.08 -8.83 -5.61
C GLU A 53 -2.24 -8.33 -6.47
N ALA A 54 -2.86 -7.21 -6.08
CA ALA A 54 -3.88 -6.52 -6.87
C ALA A 54 -3.38 -6.16 -8.27
N LEU A 55 -2.20 -5.55 -8.34
CA LEU A 55 -1.54 -5.17 -9.59
C LEU A 55 -1.19 -6.39 -10.44
N ASP A 56 -0.61 -7.45 -9.85
CA ASP A 56 -0.26 -8.68 -10.57
C ASP A 56 -1.51 -9.36 -11.12
N LYS A 57 -2.59 -9.41 -10.34
CA LYS A 57 -3.89 -9.93 -10.78
C LYS A 57 -4.48 -9.10 -11.91
N ALA A 58 -4.42 -7.77 -11.81
CA ALA A 58 -4.90 -6.87 -12.86
C ALA A 58 -4.06 -6.98 -14.14
N ALA A 59 -2.74 -7.13 -14.03
CA ALA A 59 -1.83 -7.34 -15.16
C ALA A 59 -2.14 -8.67 -15.87
N ARG A 60 -2.30 -9.76 -15.11
CA ARG A 60 -2.72 -11.06 -15.64
C ARG A 60 -4.09 -11.01 -16.31
N ALA A 61 -5.05 -10.28 -15.72
CA ALA A 61 -6.37 -10.10 -16.30
C ALA A 61 -6.34 -9.34 -17.64
N GLN A 62 -5.36 -8.46 -17.82
CA GLN A 62 -5.10 -7.75 -19.07
C GLN A 62 -4.22 -8.54 -20.06
N GLY A 63 -3.80 -9.77 -19.69
CA GLY A 63 -3.03 -10.66 -20.56
C GLY A 63 -1.55 -10.30 -20.69
N VAL A 64 -1.00 -9.57 -19.71
CA VAL A 64 0.44 -9.28 -19.59
C VAL A 64 1.13 -10.32 -18.73
#